data_AF-A0A7J7TS50-F1
#
_entry.id   AF-A0A7J7TS50-F1
#
_cell.length_a   1.000
_cell.length_b   1.000
_cell.length_c   1.000
_cell.angle_alpha   90.00
_cell.angle_beta   90.00
_cell.angle_gamma   90.00
#
_symmetry.space_group_name_H-M   'P 1'
#
loop_
_entity.id
_entity.type
_entity.pdbx_description
1 polymer ?
#
loop_
_entity_poly.entity_id
_entity_poly.type
_entity_poly.pdbx_seq_one_letter_code
_entity_poly.pdbx_strand_id
1 'polypeptide(L)'
;MEPAFHRGDLLFLTNFRDDPIRAGEIVVFKVEGRDIPIVHRVIKVHEKDNGDIKFLTKGDNNEVDDRGLYKEGQNWLEKKDVVGRARGFLPYVGMVTIIMNDYPKFKYALLAVMGAYVLLKRES
;
A
#
# COMPACT_ATOMS: atom_id res chain seq x y z
N MET A 1 1.36 8.45 -4.43
CA MET A 1 0.62 7.94 -5.60
C MET A 1 -0.45 8.91 -6.09
N GLU A 2 -0.40 10.18 -5.69
CA GLU A 2 -1.28 11.19 -6.28
C GLU A 2 -1.02 11.27 -7.79
N PRO A 3 -2.04 11.53 -8.63
CA PRO A 3 -3.45 11.76 -8.26
C PRO A 3 -4.28 10.48 -8.07
N ALA A 4 -3.72 9.28 -8.30
CA ALA A 4 -4.50 8.04 -8.24
C ALA A 4 -4.92 7.64 -6.81
N PHE A 5 -4.01 7.82 -5.85
CA PHE A 5 -4.28 7.57 -4.43
C PHE A 5 -3.72 8.70 -3.57
N HIS A 6 -4.48 9.06 -2.54
CA HIS A 6 -4.16 10.11 -1.59
C HIS A 6 -3.78 9.54 -0.23
N ARG A 7 -3.14 10.38 0.59
CA ARG A 7 -2.86 10.02 1.99
C ARG A 7 -4.18 9.73 2.71
N GLY A 8 -4.26 8.55 3.33
CA GLY A 8 -5.46 8.10 4.05
C GLY A 8 -6.39 7.20 3.23
N ASP A 9 -6.07 6.91 1.97
CA ASP A 9 -6.80 5.89 1.22
C ASP A 9 -6.45 4.49 1.73
N LEU A 10 -7.48 3.66 1.93
CA LEU A 10 -7.31 2.26 2.32
C LEU A 10 -7.34 1.39 1.07
N LEU A 11 -6.25 0.67 0.79
CA LEU A 11 -6.12 -0.16 -0.41
C LEU A 11 -6.53 -1.61 -0.13
N PHE A 12 -7.34 -2.18 -1.02
CA PHE A 12 -7.62 -3.61 -1.03
C PHE A 12 -6.62 -4.34 -1.91
N LEU A 13 -5.82 -5.20 -1.28
CA LEU A 13 -4.75 -5.94 -1.95
C LEU A 13 -5.15 -7.39 -2.21
N THR A 14 -4.77 -7.88 -3.39
CA THR A 14 -4.85 -9.31 -3.75
C THR A 14 -3.47 -9.83 -4.10
N ASN A 15 -3.19 -11.09 -3.77
CA ASN A 15 -1.91 -11.74 -4.11
C ASN A 15 -2.14 -13.13 -4.72
N PHE A 16 -2.81 -13.16 -5.88
CA PHE A 16 -3.06 -14.39 -6.61
C PHE A 16 -1.80 -14.84 -7.36
N ARG A 17 -1.33 -16.06 -7.07
CA ARG A 17 -0.10 -16.60 -7.66
C ARG A 17 -0.21 -16.96 -9.13
N ASP A 18 -1.41 -17.24 -9.62
CA ASP A 18 -1.61 -17.66 -11.02
C ASP A 18 -1.95 -16.47 -11.94
N ASP A 19 -2.21 -15.29 -11.36
CA ASP A 19 -2.53 -14.09 -12.11
C ASP A 19 -1.23 -13.35 -12.49
N PRO A 20 -0.94 -13.17 -13.80
CA PRO A 20 0.26 -12.47 -14.23
C PRO A 20 0.15 -10.96 -14.00
N ILE A 21 1.25 -10.34 -13.61
CA ILE A 21 1.31 -8.89 -13.42
C ILE A 21 1.34 -8.20 -14.78
N ARG A 22 0.49 -7.20 -14.96
CA ARG A 22 0.37 -6.45 -16.23
C ARG A 22 0.75 -4.98 -16.07
N ALA A 23 1.15 -4.36 -17.18
CA ALA A 23 1.40 -2.93 -17.22
C ALA A 23 0.11 -2.16 -16.89
N GLY A 24 0.24 -1.09 -16.11
CA GLY A 24 -0.87 -0.30 -15.60
C GLY A 24 -1.41 -0.74 -14.23
N GLU A 25 -1.12 -1.97 -13.78
CA GLU A 25 -1.50 -2.43 -12.44
C GLU A 25 -0.75 -1.66 -11.35
N ILE A 26 -1.39 -1.50 -10.19
CA ILE A 26 -0.77 -0.88 -9.03
C ILE A 26 -0.37 -1.97 -8.06
N VAL A 27 0.93 -2.05 -7.78
CA VAL A 27 1.53 -3.10 -6.97
C VAL A 27 2.10 -2.51 -5.69
N VAL A 28 1.99 -3.30 -4.63
CA VAL A 28 2.64 -3.06 -3.34
C VAL A 28 3.79 -4.03 -3.27
N PHE A 29 5.01 -3.51 -3.24
CA PHE A 29 6.23 -4.31 -3.19
C PHE A 29 7.08 -3.90 -2.00
N LYS A 30 7.92 -4.83 -1.54
CA LYS A 30 8.86 -4.59 -0.47
C LYS A 30 10.28 -4.78 -1.01
N VAL A 31 11.11 -3.75 -0.85
CA VAL A 31 12.53 -3.83 -1.19
C VAL A 31 13.28 -4.43 0.01
N GLU A 32 14.18 -5.37 -0.26
CA GLU A 32 15.05 -5.94 0.78
C GLU A 32 15.87 -4.83 1.46
N GLY A 33 15.88 -4.81 2.79
CA GLY A 33 16.53 -3.76 3.58
C GLY A 33 15.68 -2.51 3.84
N ARG A 34 14.43 -2.45 3.35
CA ARG A 34 13.46 -1.42 3.73
C ARG A 34 12.29 -2.02 4.49
N ASP A 35 11.90 -1.38 5.59
CA ASP A 35 10.78 -1.84 6.41
C ASP A 35 9.42 -1.46 5.84
N ILE A 36 9.34 -0.32 5.17
CA ILE A 36 8.09 0.25 4.67
C ILE A 36 7.85 -0.22 3.22
N PRO A 37 6.72 -0.87 2.93
CA PRO A 37 6.36 -1.26 1.56
C PRO A 37 6.04 -0.03 0.70
N ILE A 38 6.31 -0.15 -0.60
CA ILE A 38 6.12 0.91 -1.59
C ILE A 38 4.95 0.52 -2.50
N VAL A 39 4.07 1.49 -2.78
CA VAL A 39 2.90 1.30 -3.64
C VAL A 39 3.12 2.13 -4.89
N HIS A 40 3.34 1.53 -6.06
CA HIS A 40 3.54 2.24 -7.34
C HIS A 40 2.92 1.50 -8.53
N ARG A 41 2.84 2.17 -9.68
CA ARG A 41 2.26 1.61 -10.91
C ARG A 41 3.30 0.90 -11.74
N VAL A 42 2.95 -0.27 -12.26
CA VAL A 42 3.78 -1.00 -13.23
C VAL A 42 3.74 -0.27 -14.57
N ILE A 43 4.91 0.15 -15.06
CA ILE A 43 5.04 0.84 -16.35
C ILE A 43 5.58 -0.06 -17.46
N LYS A 44 6.30 -1.12 -17.11
CA LYS A 44 6.84 -2.08 -18.09
C LYS A 44 6.90 -3.48 -17.50
N VAL A 45 6.56 -4.47 -18.33
CA VAL A 45 6.62 -5.89 -18.00
C VAL A 45 7.44 -6.62 -19.07
N HIS A 46 8.31 -7.51 -18.63
CA HIS A 46 9.03 -8.47 -19.46
C HIS A 46 8.63 -9.86 -18.98
N GLU A 47 8.06 -10.64 -19.89
CA GLU A 47 7.67 -12.02 -19.67
C GLU A 47 8.61 -12.90 -20.50
N LYS A 48 9.22 -13.88 -19.87
CA LYS A 48 10.05 -14.89 -20.54
C LYS A 48 9.24 -16.16 -20.81
N ASP A 49 9.67 -16.95 -21.78
CA ASP A 49 9.02 -18.22 -22.16
C ASP A 49 8.96 -19.25 -21.04
N ASN A 50 9.82 -19.12 -20.02
CA ASN A 50 9.83 -19.96 -18.82
C ASN A 50 8.81 -19.52 -17.74
N GLY A 51 8.01 -18.47 -17.99
CA GLY A 51 7.06 -17.90 -17.04
C GLY A 51 7.64 -16.90 -16.05
N ASP A 52 8.94 -16.57 -16.14
CA ASP A 52 9.53 -15.54 -15.30
C ASP A 52 9.05 -14.15 -15.75
N ILE A 53 8.48 -13.41 -14.80
CA ILE A 53 8.01 -12.05 -15.02
C ILE A 53 8.92 -11.07 -14.28
N LYS A 54 9.45 -10.10 -15.02
CA LYS A 54 10.21 -8.96 -14.51
C LYS A 54 9.50 -7.68 -14.87
N PHE A 55 9.35 -6.78 -13.92
CA PHE A 55 8.61 -5.55 -14.15
C PHE A 55 9.28 -4.33 -13.53
N LEU A 56 8.94 -3.16 -14.07
CA LEU A 56 9.42 -1.87 -13.63
C LEU A 56 8.24 -1.05 -13.15
N THR A 57 8.40 -0.41 -11.99
CA THR A 57 7.40 0.45 -11.38
C THR A 57 7.82 1.90 -11.44
N LYS A 58 6.84 2.78 -11.34
CA LYS A 58 7.01 4.22 -11.22
C LYS A 58 5.87 4.80 -10.40
N GLY A 59 6.18 5.77 -9.53
CA GLY A 59 5.17 6.60 -8.89
C GLY A 59 4.43 7.48 -9.89
N ASP A 60 3.11 7.57 -9.77
CA ASP A 60 2.26 8.29 -10.73
C ASP A 60 2.69 9.76 -10.91
N ASN A 61 3.09 10.43 -9.82
CA ASN A 61 3.59 11.82 -9.85
C ASN A 61 5.13 11.97 -9.89
N ASN A 62 5.89 10.87 -10.04
CA ASN A 62 7.35 10.97 -10.11
C ASN A 62 7.77 11.26 -11.56
N GLU A 63 8.90 11.93 -11.80
CA GLU A 63 9.44 12.08 -13.17
C GLU A 63 10.25 10.85 -13.60
N VAL A 64 10.89 10.20 -12.64
CA VAL A 64 11.79 9.05 -12.84
C VAL A 64 11.14 7.74 -12.40
N ASP A 65 11.63 6.62 -12.95
CA ASP A 65 11.25 5.28 -12.52
C ASP A 65 11.88 4.89 -11.17
N ASP A 66 11.42 3.78 -10.60
CA ASP A 66 11.81 3.37 -9.24
C ASP A 66 13.14 2.63 -9.14
N ARG A 67 13.95 2.54 -10.21
CA ARG A 67 15.22 1.78 -10.15
C ARG A 67 16.15 2.26 -9.05
N GLY A 68 16.18 3.57 -8.78
CA GLY A 68 16.97 4.13 -7.69
C GLY A 68 16.47 3.76 -6.29
N LEU A 69 15.27 3.19 -6.17
CA LEU A 69 14.69 2.73 -4.90
C LEU A 69 14.93 1.24 -4.66
N TYR A 70 15.27 0.48 -5.69
CA TYR A 70 15.51 -0.96 -5.62
C TYR A 70 16.83 -1.26 -4.90
N LYS A 71 17.07 -2.55 -4.62
CA LYS A 71 18.35 -3.00 -4.07
C LYS A 71 19.49 -2.67 -5.04
N GLU A 72 20.69 -2.45 -4.51
CA GLU A 72 21.88 -2.24 -5.34
C GLU A 72 22.06 -3.38 -6.36
N GLY A 73 22.24 -3.03 -7.64
CA GLY A 73 22.32 -3.98 -8.75
C GLY A 73 20.99 -4.55 -9.26
N GLN A 74 19.87 -4.22 -8.62
CA GLN A 74 18.53 -4.64 -9.06
C GLN A 74 17.90 -3.60 -9.98
N ASN A 75 17.67 -3.97 -11.24
CA ASN A 75 17.03 -3.10 -12.24
C ASN A 75 15.55 -3.41 -12.50
N TRP A 76 15.07 -4.55 -12.00
CA TRP A 76 13.73 -5.07 -12.22
C TRP A 76 13.21 -5.75 -10.95
N LEU A 77 11.92 -5.60 -10.69
CA LEU A 77 11.24 -6.33 -9.64
C LEU A 77 10.75 -7.69 -10.17
N GLU A 78 10.74 -8.66 -9.28
CA GLU A 78 10.22 -10.00 -9.53
C GLU A 78 8.96 -10.25 -8.71
N LYS A 79 8.20 -11.31 -9.06
CA LYS A 79 6.95 -11.64 -8.36
C LYS A 79 7.14 -11.85 -6.86
N LYS A 80 8.31 -12.30 -6.42
CA LYS A 80 8.67 -12.52 -5.01
C LYS A 80 8.73 -11.21 -4.19
N ASP A 81 8.97 -10.09 -4.84
CA ASP A 81 9.08 -8.78 -4.19
C ASP A 81 7.70 -8.16 -3.93
N VAL A 82 6.64 -8.73 -4.52
CA VAL A 82 5.26 -8.22 -4.44
C VAL A 82 4.57 -8.76 -3.20
N VAL A 83 4.13 -7.83 -2.36
CA VAL A 83 3.27 -8.09 -1.20
C VAL A 83 1.82 -8.30 -1.65
N GLY A 84 1.36 -7.48 -2.60
CA GLY A 84 0.03 -7.61 -3.20
C GLY A 84 -0.21 -6.57 -4.29
N ARG A 85 -1.38 -6.66 -4.94
CA ARG A 85 -1.82 -5.75 -5.99
C ARG A 85 -3.12 -5.07 -5.59
N ALA A 86 -3.20 -3.77 -5.79
CA ALA A 86 -4.41 -3.01 -5.49
C ALA A 86 -5.52 -3.33 -6.51
N ARG A 87 -6.66 -3.82 -6.01
CA ARG A 87 -7.87 -4.08 -6.81
C ARG A 87 -9.00 -3.07 -6.57
N GLY A 88 -8.90 -2.31 -5.49
CA GLY A 88 -9.84 -1.26 -5.14
C GLY A 88 -9.32 -0.46 -3.94
N PHE A 89 -10.02 0.60 -3.59
CA PHE A 89 -9.69 1.39 -2.42
C PHE A 89 -10.92 2.06 -1.82
N LEU A 90 -10.82 2.44 -0.53
CA LEU A 90 -11.78 3.31 0.13
C LEU A 90 -11.09 4.64 0.45
N PRO A 91 -11.58 5.77 -0.08
CA PRO A 91 -10.97 7.06 0.18
C PRO A 91 -11.17 7.50 1.64
N TYR A 92 -10.19 8.21 2.19
CA TYR A 92 -10.20 8.86 3.51
C TYR A 92 -10.35 7.96 4.76
N VAL A 93 -10.70 6.68 4.65
CA VAL A 93 -10.91 5.79 5.81
C VAL A 93 -9.66 5.69 6.69
N GLY A 94 -8.49 5.61 6.07
CA GLY A 94 -7.20 5.58 6.76
C GLY A 94 -6.86 6.87 7.52
N MET A 95 -7.53 7.99 7.21
CA MET A 95 -7.33 9.23 7.96
C MET A 95 -7.73 9.09 9.43
N VAL A 96 -8.72 8.24 9.74
CA VAL A 96 -9.11 7.98 11.14
C VAL A 96 -7.94 7.38 11.91
N THR A 97 -7.29 6.35 11.35
CA THR A 97 -6.13 5.70 11.96
C THR A 97 -4.95 6.68 12.09
N ILE A 98 -4.71 7.48 11.06
CA ILE A 98 -3.66 8.51 11.05
C ILE A 98 -3.90 9.52 12.17
N ILE A 99 -5.11 10.08 12.29
CA ILE A 99 -5.45 11.06 13.34
C ILE A 99 -5.30 10.44 14.73
N MET A 100 -5.74 9.19 14.92
CA MET A 100 -5.58 8.49 16.19
C MET A 100 -4.11 8.28 16.58
N ASN A 101 -3.23 8.10 15.60
CA ASN A 101 -1.80 7.93 15.81
C ASN A 101 -1.06 9.27 16.01
N ASP A 102 -1.39 10.27 15.19
CA ASP A 102 -0.79 11.61 15.20
C ASP A 102 -1.23 12.41 16.45
N TYR A 103 -2.45 12.17 16.96
CA TYR A 103 -2.99 12.82 18.17
C TYR A 103 -3.41 11.80 19.23
N PRO A 104 -2.47 11.25 20.03
CA PRO A 104 -2.79 10.26 21.06
C PRO A 104 -3.83 10.73 22.08
N LYS A 105 -3.88 12.04 22.39
CA LYS A 105 -4.91 12.64 23.27
C LYS A 105 -6.33 12.41 22.73
N PHE A 106 -6.52 12.48 21.42
CA PHE A 106 -7.81 12.20 20.79
C PHE A 106 -8.23 10.74 21.00
N LYS A 107 -7.29 9.80 20.86
CA LYS A 107 -7.51 8.38 21.16
C LYS A 107 -7.96 8.17 22.62
N TYR A 108 -7.30 8.80 23.59
CA TYR A 108 -7.68 8.67 25.00
C TYR A 108 -9.03 9.31 25.30
N ALA A 109 -9.34 10.46 24.70
CA ALA A 109 -10.65 11.11 24.85
C ALA A 109 -11.78 10.23 24.31
N LEU A 110 -11.60 9.63 23.13
CA LEU A 110 -12.56 8.70 22.54
C LEU A 110 -12.82 7.49 23.45
N LEU A 111 -11.75 6.88 23.97
CA LEU A 111 -11.87 5.74 24.90
C LEU A 111 -12.58 6.12 26.20
N ALA A 112 -12.32 7.31 26.75
CA ALA A 112 -13.00 7.81 27.94
C ALA A 112 -14.50 8.02 27.69
N VAL A 113 -14.88 8.61 26.55
CA VAL A 113 -16.29 8.80 26.16
C VAL A 113 -16.99 7.47 25.97
N MET A 114 -16.36 6.51 25.28
CA MET A 114 -16.91 5.16 25.12
C MET A 114 -17.08 4.44 26.46
N GLY A 115 -16.08 4.55 27.35
CA GLY A 115 -16.15 3.99 28.70
C GLY A 115 -17.29 4.60 29.52
N ALA A 116 -17.42 5.92 29.50
CA ALA A 116 -18.53 6.62 30.14
C ALA A 116 -19.89 6.21 29.57
N TYR A 117 -20.02 6.11 28.24
CA TYR A 117 -21.25 5.65 27.59
C TYR A 117 -21.66 4.25 28.04
N VAL A 118 -20.71 3.30 28.09
CA VAL A 118 -20.98 1.95 28.57
C VAL A 118 -21.42 1.94 30.03
N LEU A 119 -20.76 2.72 30.89
CA LEU A 119 -21.13 2.83 32.31
C LEU A 119 -22.54 3.41 32.49
N LEU A 120 -22.87 4.47 31.77
CA LEU A 120 -24.18 5.13 31.84
C LEU A 120 -25.31 4.27 31.28
N LYS A 121 -25.03 3.42 30.27
CA LYS A 121 -26.03 2.57 29.64
C LYS A 121 -26.17 1.18 30.28
N ARG A 122 -25.26 0.79 31.17
CA ARG A 122 -25.29 -0.50 31.86
C ARG A 122 -26.41 -0.58 32.91
N GLU A 123 -26.89 0.56 33.37
CA GLU A 123 -27.93 0.67 34.42
C GLU A 123 -29.34 0.95 33.87
N SER A 124 -29.52 0.96 32.53
CA SER A 124 -30.82 1.10 31.87
C SER A 124 -31.21 -0.16 31.11
#